data_AF-A0A7Y6AZM0-F1
#
_entry.id   AF-A0A7Y6AZM0-F1
#
_cell.length_a   1.000
_cell.length_b   1.000
_cell.length_c   1.000
_cell.angle_alpha   90.00
_cell.angle_beta   90.00
_cell.angle_gamma   90.00
#
_symmetry.space_group_name_H-M   'P 1'
#
loop_
_entity.id
_entity.type
_entity.pdbx_description
1 polymer ?
#
loop_
_entity_poly.entity_id
_entity_poly.type
_entity_poly.pdbx_seq_one_letter_code
_entity_poly.pdbx_strand_id
1 'polypeptide(L)' 'MNYVELVQHQAERVFGNKEKADHWLNQPIVGTNERSRLQAAHTKTGYELVKAELERLCHGFAC' A
#
# COMPACT_ATOMS: atom_id res chain seq x y z
N MET A 1 5.45 -5.62 -15.41
CA MET A 1 5.68 -5.56 -13.95
C MET A 1 4.33 -5.57 -13.28
N ASN A 2 4.09 -6.51 -12.37
CA ASN A 2 2.84 -6.55 -11.61
C ASN A 2 3.02 -5.73 -10.33
N TYR A 3 2.66 -4.45 -10.41
CA TYR A 3 2.79 -3.50 -9.31
C TYR A 3 1.97 -3.91 -8.08
N VAL A 4 0.85 -4.62 -8.30
CA VAL A 4 -0.02 -5.12 -7.24
C VAL A 4 0.69 -6.20 -6.41
N GLU A 5 1.37 -7.15 -7.06
CA GLU A 5 2.17 -8.17 -6.35
C GLU A 5 3.33 -7.54 -5.58
N LEU A 6 4.00 -6.54 -6.15
CA LEU A 6 5.09 -5.82 -5.47
C LEU A 6 4.60 -5.11 -4.20
N VAL A 7 3.43 -4.46 -4.27
CA VAL A 7 2.87 -3.73 -3.14
C VAL A 7 2.35 -4.66 -2.05
N GLN A 8 1.81 -5.84 -2.43
CA GLN A 8 1.42 -6.89 -1.48
C GLN A 8 2.64 -7.37 -0.69
N HIS A 9 3.72 -7.75 -1.37
CA HIS A 9 4.93 -8.18 -0.68
C HIS A 9 5.56 -7.08 0.18
N GLN A 10 5.55 -5.83 -0.28
CA GLN A 10 6.04 -4.70 0.51
C GLN A 10 5.19 -4.51 1.77
N ALA A 11 3.86 -4.54 1.64
CA ALA A 11 2.95 -4.41 2.77
C ALA A 11 3.11 -5.57 3.77
N GLU A 12 3.21 -6.81 3.29
CA GLU A 12 3.49 -7.98 4.13
C GLU A 12 4.77 -7.80 4.96
N ARG A 13 5.83 -7.25 4.36
CA ARG A 13 7.10 -6.97 5.06
C ARG A 13 6.98 -5.85 6.10
N VAL A 14 6.21 -4.80 5.80
CA VAL A 14 6.00 -3.67 6.73
C VAL A 14 5.13 -4.07 7.91
N PHE A 15 4.03 -4.79 7.66
CA PHE A 15 3.09 -5.19 8.70
C PHE A 15 3.47 -6.50 9.41
N GLY A 16 4.36 -7.30 8.83
CA GLY A 16 4.75 -8.62 9.33
C GLY A 16 3.61 -9.65 9.33
N ASN A 17 2.47 -9.32 8.73
CA ASN A 17 1.27 -10.16 8.68
C ASN A 17 0.50 -9.89 7.39
N LYS A 18 0.22 -10.97 6.65
CA LYS A 18 -0.53 -10.94 5.40
C LYS A 18 -1.95 -10.41 5.54
N GLU A 19 -2.67 -10.76 6.61
CA GLU A 19 -4.04 -10.29 6.84
C GLU A 19 -4.07 -8.78 7.08
N LYS A 20 -3.10 -8.26 7.85
CA LYS A 20 -2.97 -6.81 8.09
C LYS A 20 -2.59 -6.06 6.82
N ALA A 21 -1.67 -6.61 6.05
CA ALA A 21 -1.26 -6.06 4.76
C ALA A 21 -2.44 -6.00 3.78
N ASP A 22 -3.17 -7.11 3.62
CA ASP A 22 -4.33 -7.18 2.74
C ASP A 22 -5.44 -6.22 3.18
N HIS A 23 -5.74 -6.17 4.49
CA HIS A 23 -6.72 -5.23 5.04
C HIS A 23 -6.33 -3.78 4.75
N TRP A 24 -5.06 -3.41 4.96
CA TRP A 24 -4.58 -2.07 4.68
C TRP A 24 -4.60 -1.72 3.18
N LEU A 25 -4.32 -2.69 2.30
CA LEU A 25 -4.38 -2.51 0.85
C LEU A 25 -5.82 -2.39 0.31
N ASN A 26 -6.78 -3.01 0.96
CA ASN A 26 -8.20 -2.88 0.61
C ASN A 26 -8.82 -1.56 1.08
N GLN A 27 -8.18 -0.88 2.04
CA GLN A 27 -8.65 0.43 2.50
C GLN A 27 -8.42 1.54 1.45
N PRO A 28 -9.30 2.57 1.43
CA PRO A 28 -9.15 3.72 0.53
C PRO A 28 -7.93 4.56 0.92
N ILE A 29 -7.33 5.22 -0.08
CA ILE A 29 -6.28 6.23 0.15
C ILE A 29 -6.95 7.54 0.51
N VAL A 30 -6.62 8.07 1.69
CA VAL A 30 -7.10 9.38 2.14
C VAL A 30 -6.63 10.45 1.15
N GLY A 31 -7.58 11.21 0.60
CA GLY A 31 -7.31 12.29 -0.36
C GLY A 31 -7.29 11.88 -1.83
N THR A 32 -7.60 10.63 -2.16
CA THR A 32 -7.82 10.20 -3.55
C THR A 32 -9.27 9.77 -3.76
N ASN A 33 -9.75 9.84 -5.00
CA ASN A 33 -11.06 9.30 -5.39
C ASN A 33 -11.01 7.78 -5.69
N GLU A 34 -9.88 7.13 -5.41
CA GLU A 34 -9.67 5.70 -5.68
C GLU A 34 -10.28 4.85 -4.58
N ARG A 35 -10.93 3.73 -4.95
CA ARG A 35 -11.69 2.90 -4.00
C ARG A 35 -10.78 2.17 -3.00
N SER A 36 -9.57 1.80 -3.41
CA SER A 36 -8.61 1.06 -2.58
C SER A 36 -7.17 1.30 -3.02
N ARG A 37 -6.22 1.21 -2.08
CA ARG A 37 -4.76 1.22 -2.37
C ARG A 37 -4.36 0.17 -3.39
N LEU A 38 -4.99 -1.01 -3.31
CA LEU A 38 -4.78 -2.10 -4.26
C LEU A 38 -5.12 -1.66 -5.69
N GLN A 39 -6.25 -0.97 -5.87
CA GLN A 39 -6.69 -0.49 -7.18
C GLN A 39 -5.77 0.60 -7.73
N ALA A 40 -5.29 1.50 -6.86
CA ALA A 40 -4.30 2.52 -7.23
C ALA A 40 -2.99 1.90 -7.74
N ALA A 41 -2.54 0.82 -7.09
CA ALA A 41 -1.34 0.09 -7.48
C ALA A 41 -1.43 -0.56 -8.87
N HIS A 42 -2.57 -0.56 -9.57
CA HIS A 42 -2.61 -0.98 -10.99
C HIS A 42 -1.85 -0.01 -11.91
N THR A 43 -1.61 1.22 -11.47
CA THR A 43 -0.84 2.22 -12.20
C THR A 43 0.51 2.45 -11.51
N LYS A 44 1.52 2.88 -12.28
CA LYS A 44 2.83 3.22 -11.72
C LYS A 44 2.72 4.33 -10.66
N THR A 45 1.93 5.37 -10.92
CA THR A 45 1.73 6.50 -10.00
C THR A 45 1.10 6.06 -8.69
N GLY A 46 0.03 5.24 -8.74
CA GLY A 46 -0.60 4.72 -7.53
C GLY A 46 0.29 3.75 -6.77
N TYR A 47 1.10 2.95 -7.48
CA TYR A 47 2.13 2.12 -6.84
C TYR A 47 3.16 2.97 -6.07
N GLU A 48 3.67 4.05 -6.66
CA GLU A 48 4.64 4.94 -6.00
C GLU A 48 4.03 5.62 -4.76
N LEU A 49 2.75 6.02 -4.83
CA LEU A 49 2.02 6.54 -3.66
C LEU A 49 1.91 5.51 -2.54
N VAL A 50 1.44 4.29 -2.84
CA VAL A 50 1.26 3.24 -1.84
C VAL A 50 2.61 2.80 -1.27
N LYS A 51 3.66 2.75 -2.09
CA LYS A 51 5.03 2.48 -1.64
C LYS A 51 5.53 3.55 -0.66
N ALA A 52 5.33 4.83 -0.97
CA ALA A 52 5.75 5.92 -0.08
C ALA A 52 5.04 5.86 1.28
N GLU A 53 3.75 5.52 1.30
CA GLU A 53 2.99 5.32 2.54
C GLU A 53 3.51 4.13 3.35
N LEU A 54 3.80 3.00 2.69
CA LEU A 54 4.40 1.83 3.35
C LEU A 54 5.80 2.14 3.91
N GLU A 55 6.62 2.89 3.18
CA GLU A 55 7.93 3.35 3.65
C GLU A 55 7.79 4.26 4.87
N ARG A 56 6.78 5.15 4.87
CA ARG A 56 6.46 6.02 6.01
C ARG A 56 6.02 5.22 7.25
N LEU A 57 5.18 4.20 7.06
CA LEU A 57 4.77 3.28 8.12
C LEU A 57 5.96 2.47 8.67
N CYS A 58 6.84 1.98 7.78
CA CYS A 58 8.04 1.24 8.17
C CYS A 58 9.05 2.10 8.94
N HIS A 59 9.16 3.39 8.61
CA HIS A 59 10.06 4.33 9.31
C HIS A 59 9.52 4.76 10.69
N GLY A 60 8.35 4.27 11.10
CA GLY A 60 7.76 4.59 12.40
C GLY A 60 7.08 5.96 12.46
N PHE A 61 6.71 6.55 11.33
CA PHE A 61 5.90 7.77 11.32
C PHE A 61 4.44 7.41 11.65
N ALA A 62 4.20 7.19 12.94
CA ALA A 62 2.88 7.34 13.53
C ALA A 62 2.65 8.85 13.72
N CYS A 63 1.79 9.45 12.90
CA CYS A 63 1.22 10.75 13.21
C CYS A 63 -0.28 10.73 12.90
#